data_AF-A0AAV5HHT8-F1
#
_entry.id   AF-A0AAV5HHT8-F1
#
_cell.length_a   1.000
_cell.length_b   1.000
_cell.length_c   1.000
_cell.angle_alpha   90.00
_cell.angle_beta   90.00
_cell.angle_gamma   90.00
#
_symmetry.space_group_name_H-M   'P 1'
#
loop_
_entity.id
_entity.type
_entity.pdbx_description
1 polymer ?
#
loop_
_entity_poly.entity_id
_entity_poly.type
_entity_poly.pdbx_seq_one_letter_code
_entity_poly.pdbx_strand_id
1 'polypeptide(L)'
;MPTSYLMQMHSSYVVTDPKGTILVECGKMLQRGAPKLGKDGKPMKDKHGKVIYEPYRIKVLNTINFKKSMHYNPFAYIHSEKDILKLVTTLIANTKGEGKAGDDFWVKAETLLYCALIGYIHYEAPVEEQNFSTLIEFINAMEVREDDEEFKNRATLIAV
;
A
#
# COMPACT_ATOMS: atom_id res chain seq x y z
N MET A 1 -13.86 13.90 3.68
CA MET A 1 -14.68 14.11 2.46
C MET A 1 -16.14 13.92 2.85
N PRO A 2 -17.04 14.87 2.57
CA PRO A 2 -18.48 14.67 2.79
C PRO A 2 -19.03 13.50 1.97
N THR A 3 -19.90 12.68 2.56
CA THR A 3 -20.55 11.53 1.90
C THR A 3 -21.33 11.94 0.65
N SER A 4 -21.85 13.16 0.61
CA SER A 4 -22.54 13.73 -0.56
C SER A 4 -21.70 13.72 -1.84
N TYR A 5 -20.38 13.86 -1.77
CA TYR A 5 -19.51 13.77 -2.95
C TYR A 5 -19.40 12.34 -3.49
N LEU A 6 -19.37 11.34 -2.61
CA LEU A 6 -19.34 9.93 -2.99
C LEU A 6 -20.65 9.48 -3.63
N MET A 7 -21.77 10.07 -3.21
CA MET A 7 -23.10 9.78 -3.76
C MET A 7 -23.25 10.18 -5.23
N GLN A 8 -22.40 11.06 -5.74
CA GLN A 8 -22.41 11.42 -7.15
C GLN A 8 -21.90 10.29 -8.05
N MET A 9 -21.10 9.35 -7.53
CA MET A 9 -20.67 8.13 -8.23
C MET A 9 -20.09 8.38 -9.64
N HIS A 10 -19.33 9.46 -9.81
CA HIS A 10 -18.86 9.93 -11.12
C HIS A 10 -17.33 9.78 -11.31
N SER A 11 -16.63 9.18 -10.35
CA SER A 11 -15.17 9.05 -10.37
C SER A 11 -14.70 7.85 -9.54
N SER A 12 -13.41 7.53 -9.63
CA SER A 12 -12.76 6.64 -8.65
C SER A 12 -12.33 7.46 -7.43
N TYR A 13 -12.45 6.87 -6.23
CA TYR A 13 -12.19 7.58 -4.97
C TYR A 13 -11.16 6.84 -4.12
N VAL A 14 -10.27 7.61 -3.51
CA VAL A 14 -9.46 7.18 -2.36
C VAL A 14 -9.89 8.04 -1.17
N VAL A 15 -10.31 7.40 -0.09
CA VAL A 15 -10.92 8.09 1.05
C VAL A 15 -10.21 7.69 2.33
N THR A 16 -9.70 8.66 3.05
CA THR A 16 -9.33 8.50 4.46
C THR A 16 -10.59 8.67 5.31
N ASP A 17 -10.94 7.64 6.08
CA ASP A 17 -12.14 7.62 6.92
C ASP A 17 -11.78 7.38 8.39
N PRO A 18 -11.30 8.41 9.11
CA PRO A 18 -10.89 8.27 10.52
C PRO A 18 -12.02 7.81 11.45
N LYS A 19 -13.29 8.10 11.09
CA LYS A 19 -14.45 7.70 11.89
C LYS A 19 -14.96 6.30 11.54
N GLY A 20 -14.56 5.75 10.40
CA GLY A 20 -14.97 4.43 9.93
C GLY A 20 -16.45 4.33 9.56
N THR A 21 -17.15 5.44 9.32
CA THR A 21 -18.60 5.45 9.08
C THR A 21 -18.95 5.46 7.59
N ILE A 22 -18.05 5.89 6.71
CA ILE A 22 -18.35 6.10 5.28
C ILE A 22 -18.75 4.79 4.61
N LEU A 23 -18.04 3.70 4.92
CA LEU A 23 -18.37 2.39 4.36
C LEU A 23 -19.76 1.90 4.82
N VAL A 24 -20.15 2.21 6.05
CA VAL A 24 -21.46 1.82 6.60
C VAL A 24 -22.57 2.66 5.97
N GLU A 25 -22.35 3.96 5.84
CA GLU A 25 -23.33 4.92 5.32
C GLU A 25 -23.54 4.79 3.80
N CYS A 26 -22.47 4.61 3.03
CA CYS A 26 -22.52 4.67 1.57
C CYS A 26 -22.11 3.35 0.87
N GLY A 27 -21.57 2.37 1.58
CA GLY A 27 -21.01 1.16 0.97
C GLY A 27 -22.00 0.35 0.14
N LYS A 28 -23.24 0.17 0.64
CA LYS A 28 -24.31 -0.53 -0.12
C LYS A 28 -24.68 0.21 -1.40
N MET A 29 -24.72 1.54 -1.37
CA MET A 29 -25.00 2.36 -2.55
C MET A 29 -23.86 2.24 -3.57
N LEU A 30 -22.60 2.35 -3.15
CA LEU A 30 -21.43 2.18 -4.03
C LEU A 30 -21.34 0.76 -4.60
N GLN A 31 -21.67 -0.26 -3.81
CA GLN A 31 -21.71 -1.65 -4.25
C GLN A 31 -22.79 -1.89 -5.32
N ARG A 32 -23.91 -1.15 -5.26
CA ARG A 32 -24.90 -1.14 -6.33
C ARG A 32 -24.39 -0.36 -7.55
N GLY A 33 -23.77 0.80 -7.33
CA GLY A 33 -23.22 1.67 -8.36
C GLY A 33 -24.25 2.58 -9.03
N ALA A 34 -23.76 3.38 -9.98
CA ALA A 34 -24.60 4.25 -10.80
C ALA A 34 -25.28 3.46 -11.94
N PRO A 35 -26.46 3.86 -12.42
CA PRO A 35 -27.05 3.29 -13.62
C PRO A 35 -26.13 3.47 -14.82
N LYS A 36 -25.95 2.41 -15.61
CA LYS A 36 -25.22 2.51 -16.88
C LYS A 36 -26.03 3.33 -17.87
N LEU A 37 -25.45 4.40 -18.41
CA LEU A 37 -26.14 5.25 -19.37
C LEU A 37 -25.84 4.81 -20.81
N GLY A 38 -26.88 4.82 -21.65
CA GLY A 38 -26.74 4.65 -23.10
C GLY A 38 -26.22 5.94 -23.76
N LYS A 39 -26.00 5.88 -25.08
CA LYS A 39 -25.59 7.05 -25.87
C LYS A 39 -26.61 8.19 -25.85
N ASP A 40 -27.86 7.89 -25.53
CA ASP A 40 -28.98 8.83 -25.37
C ASP A 40 -29.07 9.43 -23.96
N GLY A 41 -28.14 9.10 -23.06
CA GLY A 41 -28.12 9.56 -21.68
C GLY A 41 -29.17 8.88 -20.78
N LYS A 42 -29.89 7.86 -21.28
CA LYS A 42 -30.91 7.15 -20.50
C LYS A 42 -30.33 5.87 -19.89
N PRO A 43 -30.86 5.40 -18.73
CA PRO A 43 -30.42 4.14 -18.13
C PRO A 43 -30.67 2.96 -19.07
N MET A 44 -29.61 2.19 -19.33
CA MET A 44 -29.68 0.95 -20.09
C MET A 44 -30.46 -0.11 -19.30
N LYS A 45 -31.21 -0.95 -20.02
CA LYS A 45 -31.97 -2.06 -19.45
C LYS A 45 -31.48 -3.39 -20.03
N ASP A 46 -31.55 -4.45 -19.23
CA ASP A 46 -31.28 -5.81 -19.67
C ASP A 46 -32.46 -6.39 -20.48
N LYS A 47 -32.32 -7.64 -20.94
CA LYS A 47 -33.35 -8.38 -21.69
C LYS A 47 -34.67 -8.58 -20.94
N HIS A 48 -34.69 -8.36 -19.62
CA HIS A 48 -35.87 -8.46 -18.77
C HIS A 48 -36.43 -7.09 -18.37
N GLY A 49 -35.89 -5.99 -18.93
CA GLY A 49 -36.33 -4.63 -18.64
C GLY A 49 -35.79 -4.04 -17.34
N LYS A 50 -34.86 -4.71 -16.65
CA LYS A 50 -34.24 -4.21 -15.42
C LYS A 50 -33.06 -3.29 -15.74
N VAL A 51 -32.93 -2.19 -14.99
CA VAL A 51 -31.82 -1.25 -15.15
C VAL A 51 -30.48 -1.91 -14.85
N ILE A 52 -29.51 -1.70 -15.73
CA ILE A 52 -28.13 -2.15 -15.59
C ILE A 52 -27.35 -1.12 -14.77
N TYR A 53 -26.55 -1.59 -13.80
CA TYR A 53 -25.73 -0.74 -12.94
C TYR A 53 -24.24 -1.02 -13.13
N GLU A 54 -23.40 -0.02 -12.84
CA GLU A 54 -21.94 -0.10 -12.86
C GLU A 54 -21.40 -0.04 -11.42
N PRO A 55 -21.26 -1.21 -10.76
CA PRO A 55 -20.88 -1.28 -9.35
C PRO A 55 -19.43 -0.90 -9.12
N TYR A 56 -19.15 -0.28 -7.97
CA TYR A 56 -17.77 -0.01 -7.56
C TYR A 56 -17.08 -1.26 -7.03
N ARG A 57 -15.80 -1.41 -7.39
CA ARG A 57 -14.91 -2.33 -6.69
C ARG A 57 -14.40 -1.66 -5.41
N ILE A 58 -15.07 -1.95 -4.31
CA ILE A 58 -14.72 -1.38 -3.00
C ILE A 58 -13.54 -2.17 -2.41
N LYS A 59 -12.49 -1.46 -2.00
CA LYS A 59 -11.35 -2.00 -1.25
C LYS A 59 -11.20 -1.26 0.08
N VAL A 60 -10.93 -2.01 1.14
CA VAL A 60 -10.89 -1.47 2.51
C VAL A 60 -9.60 -1.90 3.20
N LEU A 61 -8.81 -0.92 3.62
CA LEU A 61 -7.67 -1.11 4.50
C LEU A 61 -8.05 -0.60 5.89
N ASN A 62 -8.28 -1.52 6.83
CA ASN A 62 -8.61 -1.19 8.21
C ASN A 62 -7.36 -1.37 9.09
N THR A 63 -6.82 -0.26 9.60
CA THR A 63 -5.61 -0.22 10.42
C THR A 63 -5.87 -0.41 11.92
N ILE A 64 -7.14 -0.48 12.35
CA ILE A 64 -7.54 -0.73 13.74
C ILE A 64 -7.88 -2.20 13.93
N ASN A 65 -8.74 -2.75 13.07
CA ASN A 65 -9.14 -4.15 13.11
C ASN A 65 -8.78 -4.84 11.79
N PHE A 66 -7.59 -5.45 11.78
CA PHE A 66 -7.08 -6.17 10.61
C PHE A 66 -7.97 -7.34 10.18
N LYS A 67 -8.74 -7.97 11.08
CA LYS A 67 -9.69 -9.04 10.70
C LYS A 67 -10.82 -8.54 9.79
N LYS A 68 -11.07 -7.22 9.78
CA LYS A 68 -12.05 -6.55 8.91
C LYS A 68 -11.37 -5.82 7.74
N SER A 69 -10.06 -5.99 7.57
CA SER A 69 -9.27 -5.39 6.50
C SER A 69 -9.18 -6.36 5.33
N MET A 70 -9.02 -5.84 4.12
CA MET A 70 -8.65 -6.65 2.96
C MET A 70 -7.13 -6.91 2.89
N HIS A 71 -6.40 -6.40 3.88
CA HIS A 71 -4.94 -6.41 3.96
C HIS A 71 -4.27 -5.70 2.78
N TYR A 72 -2.98 -5.40 2.93
CA TYR A 72 -2.18 -4.75 1.91
C TYR A 72 -0.76 -5.25 2.04
N ASN A 73 -0.20 -5.73 0.93
CA ASN A 73 1.20 -6.06 0.82
C ASN A 73 1.79 -5.24 -0.34
N PRO A 74 2.70 -4.30 -0.10
CA PRO A 74 3.26 -3.44 -1.14
C PRO A 74 4.08 -4.21 -2.19
N PHE A 75 4.69 -5.35 -1.84
CA PHE A 75 5.44 -6.18 -2.77
C PHE A 75 4.58 -6.72 -3.92
N ALA A 76 3.28 -6.93 -3.69
CA ALA A 76 2.34 -7.36 -4.74
C ALA A 76 2.12 -6.30 -5.84
N TYR A 77 2.61 -5.07 -5.64
CA TYR A 77 2.48 -3.93 -6.56
C TYR A 77 3.83 -3.48 -7.13
N ILE A 78 4.91 -4.23 -6.87
CA ILE A 78 6.21 -4.00 -7.49
C ILE A 78 6.21 -4.74 -8.83
N HIS A 79 6.38 -4.00 -9.92
CA HIS A 79 6.43 -4.56 -11.28
C HIS A 79 7.72 -4.16 -12.01
N SER A 80 8.51 -3.28 -11.41
CA SER A 80 9.74 -2.72 -11.98
C SER A 80 10.63 -2.15 -10.88
N GLU A 81 11.91 -1.93 -11.19
CA GLU A 81 12.86 -1.24 -10.31
C GLU A 81 12.37 0.17 -9.91
N LYS A 82 11.63 0.83 -10.81
CA LYS A 82 11.02 2.13 -10.53
C LYS A 82 10.01 2.04 -9.36
N ASP A 83 9.31 0.92 -9.23
CA ASP A 83 8.35 0.73 -8.15
C ASP A 83 9.03 0.45 -6.80
N ILE A 84 10.20 -0.20 -6.82
CA ILE A 84 11.08 -0.31 -5.64
C ILE A 84 11.45 1.10 -5.16
N LEU A 85 11.95 1.96 -6.05
CA LEU A 85 12.33 3.33 -5.67
C LEU A 85 11.14 4.14 -5.13
N LYS A 86 9.94 3.97 -5.70
CA LYS A 86 8.72 4.61 -5.18
C LYS A 86 8.40 4.14 -3.76
N LEU A 87 8.51 2.84 -3.49
CA LEU A 87 8.26 2.26 -2.17
C LEU A 87 9.27 2.79 -1.14
N VAL A 88 10.57 2.78 -1.47
CA VAL A 88 11.64 3.33 -0.63
C VAL A 88 11.42 4.81 -0.33
N THR A 89 11.14 5.61 -1.35
CA THR A 89 10.85 7.04 -1.18
C THR A 89 9.66 7.26 -0.24
N THR A 90 8.61 6.43 -0.39
CA THR A 90 7.43 6.50 0.47
C THR A 90 7.77 6.14 1.91
N LEU A 91 8.59 5.12 2.16
CA LEU A 91 9.03 4.74 3.50
C LEU A 91 9.79 5.88 4.17
N ILE A 92 10.86 6.37 3.56
CA ILE A 92 11.72 7.43 4.11
C ILE A 92 10.91 8.70 4.38
N ALA A 93 10.02 9.09 3.46
CA ALA A 93 9.19 10.27 3.63
C ALA A 93 8.22 10.17 4.83
N ASN A 94 7.79 8.96 5.21
CA ASN A 94 6.82 8.74 6.29
C ASN A 94 7.48 8.32 7.63
N THR A 95 8.77 8.01 7.65
CA THR A 95 9.53 7.71 8.89
C THR A 95 10.43 8.86 9.32
N LYS A 96 10.59 9.89 8.48
CA LYS A 96 11.25 11.14 8.85
C LYS A 96 10.48 11.83 9.98
N GLY A 97 11.09 11.92 11.16
CA GLY A 97 10.51 12.67 12.28
C GLY A 97 10.44 14.18 12.01
N GLU A 98 9.83 14.93 12.93
CA GLU A 98 9.69 16.41 12.85
C GLU A 98 11.03 17.18 12.95
N GLY A 99 12.15 16.47 13.14
CA GLY A 99 13.50 17.03 13.22
C GLY A 99 14.07 17.46 11.86
N LYS A 100 15.22 18.14 11.90
CA LYS A 100 16.00 18.40 10.67
C LYS A 100 16.23 17.09 9.95
N ALA A 101 16.04 17.10 8.63
CA ALA A 101 16.45 16.00 7.77
C ALA A 101 17.90 15.62 8.12
N GLY A 102 18.19 14.33 8.24
CA GLY A 102 19.57 13.86 8.26
C GLY A 102 20.32 14.44 7.06
N ASP A 103 21.64 14.60 7.20
CA ASP A 103 22.49 15.03 6.10
C ASP A 103 22.22 14.20 4.83
N ASP A 104 22.40 14.79 3.65
CA ASP A 104 22.12 14.18 2.34
C ASP A 104 22.84 12.82 2.18
N PHE A 105 24.01 12.69 2.83
CA PHE A 105 24.71 11.42 2.93
C PHE A 105 23.86 10.30 3.57
N TRP A 106 23.25 10.56 4.74
CA TRP A 106 22.46 9.57 5.47
C TRP A 106 21.19 9.20 4.71
N VAL A 107 20.54 10.19 4.06
CA VAL A 107 19.36 9.94 3.22
C VAL A 107 19.71 9.07 2.01
N LYS A 108 20.87 9.31 1.36
CA LYS A 108 21.35 8.50 0.24
C LYS A 108 21.72 7.08 0.68
N ALA A 109 22.39 6.94 1.83
CA ALA A 109 22.74 5.63 2.38
C ALA A 109 21.50 4.80 2.72
N GLU A 110 20.51 5.40 3.39
CA GLU A 110 19.23 4.75 3.71
C GLU A 110 18.47 4.36 2.45
N THR A 111 18.41 5.25 1.45
CA THR A 111 17.79 4.96 0.14
C THR A 111 18.44 3.76 -0.53
N LEU A 112 19.77 3.72 -0.58
CA LEU A 112 20.52 2.63 -1.20
C LEU A 112 20.28 1.31 -0.47
N LEU A 113 20.30 1.34 0.87
CA LEU A 113 20.07 0.16 1.70
C LEU A 113 18.67 -0.42 1.47
N TYR A 114 17.61 0.39 1.56
CA TYR A 114 16.26 -0.12 1.33
C TYR A 114 16.04 -0.58 -0.11
N CYS A 115 16.61 0.10 -1.11
CA CYS A 115 16.55 -0.37 -2.50
C CYS A 115 17.18 -1.75 -2.65
N ALA A 116 18.35 -1.98 -2.04
CA ALA A 116 19.03 -3.27 -2.09
C ALA A 116 18.21 -4.38 -1.40
N LEU A 117 17.71 -4.11 -0.19
CA LEU A 117 16.94 -5.11 0.58
C LEU A 117 15.61 -5.45 -0.09
N ILE A 118 14.83 -4.44 -0.49
CA ILE A 118 13.54 -4.64 -1.14
C ILE A 118 13.73 -5.29 -2.51
N GLY A 119 14.77 -4.90 -3.26
CA GLY A 119 15.13 -5.53 -4.52
C GLY A 119 15.47 -7.00 -4.33
N TYR A 120 16.33 -7.33 -3.37
CA TYR A 120 16.67 -8.71 -3.06
C TYR A 120 15.43 -9.53 -2.68
N ILE A 121 14.59 -9.03 -1.77
CA ILE A 121 13.35 -9.73 -1.37
C ILE A 121 12.44 -9.94 -2.59
N HIS A 122 12.30 -8.94 -3.47
CA HIS A 122 11.41 -9.04 -4.62
C HIS A 122 11.90 -10.05 -5.69
N TYR A 123 13.20 -10.10 -5.93
CA TYR A 123 13.79 -10.91 -7.01
C TYR A 123 14.19 -12.33 -6.57
N GLU A 124 14.67 -12.49 -5.33
CA GLU A 124 15.28 -13.74 -4.86
C GLU A 124 14.42 -14.48 -3.83
N ALA A 125 13.62 -13.77 -3.01
CA ALA A 125 12.85 -14.43 -1.96
C ALA A 125 11.57 -15.11 -2.50
N PRO A 126 11.16 -16.25 -1.91
CA PRO A 126 9.88 -16.88 -2.20
C PRO A 126 8.71 -15.92 -2.03
N VAL A 127 7.63 -16.09 -2.81
CA VAL A 127 6.49 -15.16 -2.86
C VAL A 127 5.85 -14.93 -1.48
N GLU A 128 5.83 -15.96 -0.64
CA GLU A 128 5.35 -15.93 0.75
C GLU A 128 6.20 -15.03 1.66
N GLU A 129 7.49 -14.89 1.37
CA GLU A 129 8.45 -14.04 2.08
C GLU A 129 8.55 -12.63 1.50
N GLN A 130 7.89 -12.35 0.37
CA GLN A 130 7.86 -11.01 -0.21
C GLN A 130 6.91 -10.08 0.55
N ASN A 131 7.30 -9.69 1.75
CA ASN A 131 6.48 -8.89 2.65
C ASN A 131 7.36 -8.04 3.62
N PHE A 132 6.72 -7.15 4.37
CA PHE A 132 7.43 -6.28 5.31
C PHE A 132 8.01 -6.97 6.54
N SER A 133 7.50 -8.14 6.93
CA SER A 133 8.10 -8.89 8.05
C SER A 133 9.52 -9.31 7.68
N THR A 134 9.73 -9.86 6.48
CA THR A 134 11.07 -10.22 5.98
C THR A 134 11.99 -9.01 5.87
N LEU A 135 11.48 -7.87 5.37
CA LEU A 135 12.25 -6.63 5.31
C LEU A 135 12.74 -6.19 6.70
N ILE A 136 11.86 -6.23 7.71
CA ILE A 136 12.21 -5.90 9.09
C ILE A 136 13.20 -6.89 9.67
N GLU A 137 13.05 -8.19 9.38
CA GLU A 137 14.01 -9.22 9.79
C GLU A 137 15.41 -8.95 9.22
N PHE A 138 15.50 -8.55 7.96
CA PHE A 138 16.77 -8.21 7.33
C PHE A 138 17.41 -6.98 7.97
N ILE A 139 16.62 -5.94 8.26
CA ILE A 139 17.10 -4.74 8.96
C ILE A 139 17.59 -5.12 10.37
N ASN A 140 16.85 -5.93 11.12
CA ASN A 140 17.25 -6.37 12.46
C ASN A 140 18.49 -7.26 12.42
N ALA A 141 18.68 -8.06 11.36
CA ALA A 141 19.85 -8.89 11.17
C ALA A 141 21.14 -8.08 10.88
N MET A 142 21.01 -6.80 10.55
CA MET A 142 22.10 -5.85 10.33
C MET A 142 22.51 -5.09 11.61
N GLU A 143 22.17 -5.62 12.80
CA GLU A 143 22.63 -5.09 14.09
C GLU A 143 24.16 -4.86 14.08
N VAL A 144 24.57 -3.70 14.60
CA VAL A 144 25.99 -3.35 14.81
C VAL A 144 26.19 -3.07 16.29
N ARG A 145 27.31 -3.54 16.84
CA ARG A 145 27.72 -3.29 18.22
C ARG A 145 29.01 -2.49 18.20
N GLU A 146 28.98 -1.28 18.74
CA GLU A 146 30.13 -0.37 18.75
C GLU A 146 31.22 -0.81 19.74
N ASP A 147 30.85 -1.63 20.72
CA ASP A 147 31.70 -2.12 21.81
C ASP A 147 32.33 -3.51 21.55
N ASP A 148 32.01 -4.14 20.42
CA ASP A 148 32.49 -5.48 20.07
C ASP A 148 32.85 -5.54 18.57
N GLU A 149 34.11 -5.25 18.25
CA GLU A 149 34.63 -5.28 16.88
C GLU A 149 34.66 -6.70 16.28
N GLU A 150 34.57 -7.76 17.08
CA GLU A 150 34.50 -9.14 16.61
C GLU A 150 33.07 -9.62 16.36
N PHE A 151 32.07 -8.81 16.73
CA PHE A 151 30.67 -9.16 16.55
C PHE A 151 30.31 -9.32 15.07
N LYS A 152 29.88 -10.53 14.70
CA LYS A 152 29.32 -10.83 13.38
C LYS A 152 27.81 -10.96 13.48
N ASN A 153 27.10 -10.06 12.80
CA ASN A 153 25.65 -10.12 12.71
C ASN A 153 25.19 -11.20 11.70
N ARG A 154 23.88 -11.52 11.71
CA ARG A 154 23.31 -12.50 10.78
C ARG A 154 23.39 -12.05 9.32
N ALA A 155 23.31 -10.76 9.04
CA ALA A 155 23.40 -10.24 7.69
C ALA A 155 24.77 -10.51 7.04
N THR A 156 25.85 -10.53 7.84
CA THR A 156 27.21 -10.84 7.37
C THR A 156 27.31 -12.26 6.79
N LEU A 157 26.43 -13.19 7.17
CA LEU A 157 26.41 -14.57 6.69
C LEU A 157 25.56 -14.78 5.42
N ILE A 158 24.68 -13.83 5.09
CA ILE A 158 23.78 -13.90 3.91
C ILE A 158 24.46 -13.32 2.66
N ALA A 159 25.53 -12.53 2.84
CA ALA A 159 26.28 -11.88 1.76
C ALA A 159 27.51 -12.67 1.25
N VAL A 160 27.55 -13.99 1.46
CA VAL A 160 28.64 -14.89 1.01
C VAL A 160 28.14 -15.93 0.02
#